data_AF-A0A518DPE9-F1
#
_entry.id   AF-A0A518DPE9-F1
#
_cell.length_a   1.000
_cell.length_b   1.000
_cell.length_c   1.000
_cell.angle_alpha   90.00
_cell.angle_beta   90.00
_cell.angle_gamma   90.00
#
_symmetry.space_group_name_H-M   'P 1'
#
loop_
_entity.id
_entity.type
_entity.pdbx_description
1 polymer ?
#
loop_
_entity_poly.entity_id
_entity_poly.type
_entity_poly.pdbx_seq_one_letter_code
_entity_poly.pdbx_strand_id
1 'polypeptide(L)'
;MLERIEEGTVGLKLAIIVGLLIGLTGFGFERIGVDGPDLIQEGSFHWRSVGVALGLVITVQGFETSRYLGSEYDAETRIRTMKISQWIASGVYLVYITLITVFLSIDEVPNSETGIVGMTRLIAPVLPVLLVVAALAAQFSAAVADTGGCGGLAQEVTHKRLSARTTYLLIGAIGLVVTWTADIYTIISYASRAFAVYYGFQCVVALLFARKTGKGVAVAFFAILATLALLIVVFGRPAE
;
A
#
# COMPACT_ATOMS: atom_id res chain seq x y z
N MET A 1 -24.37 -3.42 10.06
CA MET A 1 -24.63 -3.81 8.66
C MET A 1 -23.46 -3.42 7.76
N LEU A 2 -22.93 -2.20 7.87
CA LEU A 2 -21.72 -1.76 7.14
C LEU A 2 -20.50 -2.64 7.44
N GLU A 3 -20.23 -2.91 8.71
CA GLU A 3 -19.13 -3.76 9.17
C GLU A 3 -19.14 -5.16 8.55
N ARG A 4 -20.29 -5.84 8.53
CA ARG A 4 -20.42 -7.17 7.89
C ARG A 4 -20.20 -7.14 6.37
N ILE A 5 -20.58 -6.06 5.71
CA ILE A 5 -20.34 -5.87 4.27
C ILE A 5 -18.83 -5.66 4.05
N GLU A 6 -18.17 -4.90 4.92
CA GLU A 6 -16.74 -4.65 4.88
C GLU A 6 -15.94 -5.93 5.16
N GLU A 7 -16.31 -6.70 6.19
CA GLU A 7 -15.74 -8.03 6.47
C GLU A 7 -15.87 -8.97 5.27
N GLY A 8 -17.06 -9.06 4.67
CA GLY A 8 -17.28 -9.87 3.47
C GLY A 8 -16.45 -9.41 2.27
N THR A 9 -16.31 -8.09 2.10
CA THR A 9 -15.51 -7.49 1.03
C THR A 9 -14.02 -7.75 1.22
N VAL A 10 -13.52 -7.66 2.46
CA VAL A 10 -12.14 -8.02 2.81
C VAL A 10 -11.89 -9.50 2.60
N GLY A 11 -12.81 -10.36 3.05
CA GLY A 11 -12.74 -11.82 2.84
C GLY A 11 -12.67 -12.19 1.36
N LEU A 12 -13.50 -11.57 0.52
CA LEU A 12 -13.46 -11.75 -0.93
C LEU A 12 -12.12 -11.31 -1.53
N LYS A 13 -11.60 -10.14 -1.13
CA LYS A 13 -10.29 -9.64 -1.58
C LYS A 13 -9.17 -10.62 -1.24
N LEU A 14 -9.14 -11.12 0.00
CA LEU A 14 -8.14 -12.10 0.43
C LEU A 14 -8.29 -13.43 -0.31
N ALA A 15 -9.51 -13.91 -0.54
CA ALA A 15 -9.76 -15.13 -1.32
C ALA A 15 -9.23 -15.01 -2.76
N ILE A 16 -9.42 -13.84 -3.40
CA ILE A 16 -8.90 -13.58 -4.75
C ILE A 16 -7.38 -13.51 -4.75
N ILE A 17 -6.76 -12.87 -3.75
CA ILE A 17 -5.30 -12.86 -3.58
C ILE A 17 -4.77 -14.29 -3.42
N VAL A 18 -5.35 -15.08 -2.53
CA VAL A 18 -4.93 -16.48 -2.31
C VAL A 18 -5.10 -17.30 -3.60
N GLY A 19 -6.22 -17.16 -4.30
CA GLY A 19 -6.45 -17.82 -5.58
C GLY A 19 -5.42 -17.43 -6.65
N LEU A 20 -5.04 -16.15 -6.71
CA LEU A 20 -3.97 -15.67 -7.59
C LEU A 20 -2.62 -16.29 -7.23
N LEU A 21 -2.26 -16.34 -5.94
CA LEU A 21 -0.99 -16.94 -5.48
C LEU A 21 -0.92 -18.44 -5.80
N ILE A 22 -2.02 -19.17 -5.60
CA ILE A 22 -2.13 -20.58 -5.97
C ILE A 22 -1.99 -20.75 -7.48
N GLY A 23 -2.68 -19.91 -8.28
CA GLY A 23 -2.57 -19.92 -9.74
C GLY A 23 -1.15 -19.68 -10.24
N LEU A 24 -0.47 -18.65 -9.71
CA LEU A 24 0.92 -18.33 -10.02
C LEU A 24 1.86 -19.48 -9.66
N THR A 25 1.64 -20.12 -8.51
CA THR A 25 2.44 -21.27 -8.07
C THR A 25 2.27 -22.46 -9.01
N GLY A 26 1.02 -22.79 -9.38
CA GLY A 26 0.72 -23.87 -10.32
C GLY A 26 1.34 -23.64 -11.69
N PHE A 27 1.18 -22.43 -12.24
CA PHE A 27 1.80 -22.01 -13.50
C PHE A 27 3.33 -22.11 -13.44
N GLY A 28 3.94 -21.66 -12.34
CA GLY A 28 5.38 -21.73 -12.13
C GLY A 28 5.93 -23.17 -12.11
N PHE A 29 5.24 -24.09 -11.43
CA PHE A 29 5.65 -25.50 -11.40
C PHE A 29 5.53 -26.19 -12.76
N GLU A 30 4.46 -25.91 -13.52
CA GLU A 30 4.30 -26.42 -14.88
C GLU A 30 5.45 -25.94 -15.77
N ARG A 31 5.80 -24.65 -15.68
CA ARG A 31 6.88 -24.05 -16.46
C ARG A 31 8.26 -24.62 -16.12
N ILE A 32 8.61 -24.76 -14.84
CA ILE A 32 9.87 -25.41 -14.44
C ILE A 32 9.95 -26.84 -14.99
N GLY A 33 8.83 -27.56 -15.02
CA GLY A 33 8.77 -28.92 -15.56
C GLY A 33 9.02 -29.00 -17.07
N VAL A 34 8.76 -27.92 -17.81
CA VAL A 34 8.89 -27.87 -19.27
C VAL A 34 10.24 -27.24 -19.70
N ASP A 35 10.58 -26.07 -19.16
CA ASP A 35 11.71 -25.25 -19.62
C ASP A 35 12.94 -25.34 -18.70
N GLY A 36 12.81 -25.94 -17.52
CA GLY A 36 13.84 -25.92 -16.48
C GLY A 36 13.85 -24.62 -15.66
N PRO A 37 14.66 -24.55 -14.59
CA PRO A 37 14.71 -23.39 -13.71
C PRO A 37 15.50 -22.23 -14.34
N ASP A 38 14.81 -21.28 -14.96
CA ASP A 38 15.44 -20.02 -15.43
C ASP A 38 15.54 -19.02 -14.26
N LEU A 39 16.40 -19.35 -13.28
CA LEU A 39 16.45 -18.70 -11.98
C LEU A 39 17.26 -17.39 -11.95
N ILE A 40 17.89 -17.00 -13.06
CA ILE A 40 18.83 -15.88 -13.07
C ILE A 40 18.56 -14.99 -14.28
N GLN A 41 17.67 -14.02 -14.10
CA GLN A 41 17.69 -12.84 -14.96
C GLN A 41 18.80 -11.90 -14.50
N GLU A 42 19.68 -11.50 -15.42
CA GLU A 42 20.69 -10.47 -15.18
C GLU A 42 20.02 -9.10 -14.99
N GLY A 43 19.54 -8.85 -13.76
CA GLY A 43 19.07 -7.54 -13.36
C GLY A 43 20.26 -6.60 -13.15
N SER A 44 20.38 -5.55 -13.97
CA SER A 44 21.34 -4.48 -13.71
C SER A 44 20.77 -3.53 -12.64
N PHE A 45 21.49 -3.37 -11.54
CA PHE A 45 21.10 -2.44 -10.47
C PHE A 45 21.23 -0.99 -10.95
N HIS A 46 20.14 -0.25 -10.88
CA HIS A 46 20.10 1.17 -11.22
C HIS A 46 19.66 2.00 -10.01
N TRP A 47 20.35 3.11 -9.76
CA TRP A 47 19.98 4.04 -8.68
C TRP A 47 18.58 4.64 -8.87
N ARG A 48 18.12 4.73 -10.14
CA ARG A 48 16.75 5.11 -10.48
C ARG A 48 15.72 4.17 -9.84
N SER A 49 15.98 2.86 -9.81
CA SER A 49 15.07 1.86 -9.23
C SER A 49 14.88 2.07 -7.73
N VAL A 50 15.92 2.51 -7.02
CA VAL A 50 15.80 2.90 -5.60
C VAL A 50 14.89 4.11 -5.46
N GLY A 51 15.06 5.14 -6.28
CA GLY A 51 14.19 6.33 -6.28
C GLY A 51 12.73 6.00 -6.57
N VAL A 52 12.47 5.07 -7.50
CA VAL A 52 11.13 4.56 -7.82
C VAL A 52 10.56 3.77 -6.63
N ALA A 53 11.32 2.86 -6.04
CA ALA A 53 10.90 2.10 -4.86
C ALA A 53 10.51 3.03 -3.70
N LEU A 54 11.31 4.07 -3.45
CA LEU A 54 10.98 5.12 -2.46
C LEU A 54 9.70 5.89 -2.86
N GLY A 55 9.52 6.19 -4.15
CA GLY A 55 8.33 6.84 -4.69
C GLY A 55 7.05 5.99 -4.57
N LEU A 56 7.18 4.67 -4.49
CA LEU A 56 6.07 3.73 -4.38
C LEU A 56 5.72 3.33 -2.94
N VAL A 57 6.30 3.97 -1.92
CA VAL A 57 6.02 3.67 -0.51
C VAL A 57 4.54 3.82 -0.14
N ILE A 58 3.76 4.59 -0.89
CA ILE A 58 2.30 4.67 -0.73
C ILE A 58 1.59 3.29 -0.82
N THR A 59 2.16 2.34 -1.57
CA THR A 59 1.58 1.01 -1.79
C THR A 59 1.43 0.19 -0.51
N VAL A 60 2.22 0.47 0.51
CA VAL A 60 2.20 -0.23 1.81
C VAL A 60 1.59 0.62 2.92
N GLN A 61 0.72 1.58 2.59
CA GLN A 61 0.10 2.47 3.58
C GLN A 61 -1.33 2.04 3.93
N GLY A 62 -1.92 2.73 4.92
CA GLY A 62 -3.30 2.48 5.38
C GLY A 62 -3.41 1.67 6.66
N PHE A 63 -2.29 1.20 7.23
CA PHE A 63 -2.31 0.46 8.49
C PHE A 63 -2.78 1.29 9.69
N GLU A 64 -2.75 2.63 9.62
CA GLU A 64 -3.18 3.50 10.71
C GLU A 64 -4.70 3.60 10.88
N THR A 65 -5.50 3.06 9.97
CA THR A 65 -6.96 3.15 10.02
C THR A 65 -7.55 2.71 11.36
N SER A 66 -7.01 1.63 11.96
CA SER A 66 -7.44 1.17 13.29
C SER A 66 -7.27 2.22 14.40
N ARG A 67 -6.33 3.16 14.28
CA ARG A 67 -6.12 4.25 15.26
C ARG A 67 -7.38 5.09 15.46
N TYR A 68 -8.13 5.33 14.39
CA TYR A 68 -9.30 6.20 14.39
C TYR A 68 -10.54 5.54 15.00
N LEU A 69 -10.50 4.24 15.29
CA LEU A 69 -11.60 3.48 15.91
C LEU A 69 -11.57 3.52 17.44
N GLY A 70 -11.04 4.60 18.03
CA GLY A 70 -10.85 4.71 19.48
C GLY A 70 -12.11 4.84 20.32
N SER A 71 -13.24 5.14 19.68
CA SER A 71 -14.56 5.14 20.32
C SER A 71 -15.14 3.74 20.51
N GLU A 72 -14.66 2.76 19.73
CA GLU A 72 -15.23 1.41 19.67
C GLU A 72 -14.29 0.36 20.25
N TYR A 73 -12.97 0.52 20.07
CA TYR A 73 -11.98 -0.45 20.49
C TYR A 73 -10.88 0.16 21.38
N ASP A 74 -10.38 -0.64 22.32
CA ASP A 74 -9.31 -0.24 23.23
C ASP A 74 -7.96 -0.05 22.49
N ALA A 75 -6.99 0.54 23.18
CA ALA A 75 -5.67 0.82 22.59
C ALA A 75 -4.87 -0.44 22.25
N GLU A 76 -4.98 -1.50 23.05
CA GLU A 76 -4.24 -2.74 22.84
C GLU A 76 -4.74 -3.47 21.60
N THR A 77 -6.06 -3.60 21.46
CA THR A 77 -6.71 -4.18 20.29
C THR A 77 -6.29 -3.44 19.02
N ARG A 78 -6.35 -2.10 19.01
CA ARG A 78 -5.94 -1.29 17.85
C ARG A 78 -4.48 -1.46 17.49
N ILE A 79 -3.57 -1.48 18.47
CA ILE A 79 -2.13 -1.70 18.20
C ILE A 79 -1.89 -3.11 17.65
N ARG A 80 -2.58 -4.11 18.20
CA ARG A 80 -2.46 -5.50 17.78
C ARG A 80 -2.93 -5.68 16.34
N THR A 81 -4.09 -5.12 15.97
CA THR A 81 -4.61 -5.21 14.60
C THR A 81 -3.66 -4.53 13.62
N MET A 82 -3.16 -3.33 13.92
CA MET A 82 -2.19 -2.63 13.07
C MET A 82 -0.96 -3.49 12.77
N LYS A 83 -0.37 -4.12 13.80
CA LYS A 83 0.83 -4.98 13.65
C LYS A 83 0.53 -6.24 12.84
N ILE A 84 -0.59 -6.91 13.13
CA ILE A 84 -0.97 -8.13 12.42
C ILE A 84 -1.20 -7.82 10.93
N SER A 85 -1.92 -6.73 10.62
CA SER A 85 -2.16 -6.30 9.24
C SER A 85 -0.86 -6.03 8.48
N GLN A 86 0.13 -5.39 9.13
CA GLN A 86 1.45 -5.17 8.55
C GLN A 86 2.16 -6.47 8.21
N TRP A 87 2.16 -7.45 9.12
CA TRP A 87 2.82 -8.75 8.89
C TRP A 87 2.13 -9.57 7.80
N ILE A 88 0.79 -9.61 7.81
CA ILE A 88 0.01 -10.34 6.79
C ILE A 88 0.26 -9.71 5.41
N ALA A 89 0.13 -8.39 5.29
CA ALA A 89 0.38 -7.69 4.03
C ALA A 89 1.82 -7.88 3.53
N SER A 90 2.80 -7.78 4.44
CA SER A 90 4.21 -8.01 4.10
C SER A 90 4.43 -9.43 3.57
N GLY A 91 3.84 -10.44 4.21
CA GLY A 91 3.91 -11.83 3.73
C GLY A 91 3.30 -12.00 2.34
N VAL A 92 2.11 -11.44 2.12
CA VAL A 92 1.44 -11.47 0.81
C VAL A 92 2.31 -10.80 -0.26
N TYR A 93 2.84 -9.61 -0.01
CA TYR A 93 3.69 -8.89 -0.97
C TYR A 93 4.98 -9.65 -1.28
N LEU A 94 5.69 -10.17 -0.27
CA LEU A 94 6.93 -10.89 -0.47
C LEU A 94 6.73 -12.19 -1.26
N VAL A 95 5.66 -12.95 -0.95
CA VAL A 95 5.33 -14.16 -1.71
C VAL A 95 4.98 -13.80 -3.15
N TYR A 96 4.11 -12.81 -3.35
CA TYR A 96 3.72 -12.37 -4.68
C TYR A 96 4.91 -11.91 -5.55
N ILE A 97 5.77 -11.03 -5.01
CA ILE A 97 6.96 -10.54 -5.71
C ILE A 97 7.90 -11.70 -6.02
N THR A 98 8.11 -12.64 -5.09
CA THR A 98 8.95 -13.81 -5.33
C THR A 98 8.40 -14.67 -6.46
N LEU A 99 7.10 -15.00 -6.43
CA LEU A 99 6.46 -15.80 -7.47
C LEU A 99 6.56 -15.15 -8.84
N ILE A 100 6.30 -13.84 -8.94
CA ILE A 100 6.43 -13.11 -10.20
C ILE A 100 7.88 -13.07 -10.67
N THR A 101 8.83 -12.75 -9.80
CA THR A 101 10.24 -12.61 -10.19
C THR A 101 10.85 -13.94 -10.62
N VAL A 102 10.41 -15.06 -10.04
CA VAL A 102 10.94 -16.40 -10.33
C VAL A 102 10.25 -17.06 -11.52
N PHE A 103 8.94 -16.87 -11.71
CA PHE A 103 8.16 -17.62 -12.69
C PHE A 103 7.75 -16.84 -13.94
N LEU A 104 7.94 -15.52 -13.97
CA LEU A 104 7.59 -14.69 -15.12
C LEU A 104 8.84 -14.03 -15.71
N SER A 105 8.95 -14.08 -17.03
CA SER A 105 10.06 -13.43 -17.73
C SER A 105 9.83 -11.92 -17.89
N ILE A 106 10.86 -11.08 -17.77
CA ILE A 106 10.73 -9.61 -17.97
C ILE A 106 10.11 -9.29 -19.34
N ASP A 107 10.44 -10.07 -20.37
CA ASP A 107 9.89 -9.90 -21.73
C ASP A 107 8.40 -10.25 -21.84
N GLU A 108 7.87 -11.02 -20.90
CA GLU A 108 6.46 -11.39 -20.83
C GLU A 108 5.63 -10.38 -20.03
N VAL A 109 6.27 -9.44 -19.31
CA VAL A 109 5.60 -8.36 -18.59
C VAL A 109 5.39 -7.20 -19.55
N PRO A 110 4.16 -6.94 -20.04
CA PRO A 110 3.93 -5.83 -20.95
C PRO A 110 4.21 -4.51 -20.20
N ASN A 111 4.95 -3.60 -20.84
CA ASN A 111 5.23 -2.23 -20.37
C ASN A 111 3.97 -1.32 -20.38
N SER A 112 2.84 -1.81 -19.86
CA SER A 112 1.57 -1.12 -19.82
C SER A 112 0.92 -1.26 -18.44
N GLU A 113 0.17 -0.24 -18.02
CA GLU A 113 -0.52 -0.17 -16.73
C GLU A 113 -1.44 -1.38 -16.45
N THR A 114 -1.93 -2.05 -17.50
CA THR A 114 -2.79 -3.24 -17.43
C THR A 114 -2.07 -4.56 -17.75
N GLY A 115 -0.74 -4.54 -17.91
CA GLY A 115 0.05 -5.69 -18.34
C GLY A 115 -0.17 -6.93 -17.49
N ILE A 116 -0.23 -6.75 -16.16
CA ILE A 116 -0.48 -7.81 -15.18
C ILE A 116 -1.83 -8.49 -15.41
N VAL A 117 -2.90 -7.74 -15.71
CA VAL A 117 -4.24 -8.29 -15.97
C VAL A 117 -4.20 -9.16 -17.24
N GLY A 118 -3.51 -8.70 -18.28
CA GLY A 118 -3.28 -9.48 -19.50
C GLY A 118 -2.54 -10.79 -19.25
N MET A 119 -1.49 -10.77 -18.42
CA MET A 119 -0.69 -11.94 -18.06
C MET A 119 -1.49 -12.99 -17.28
N THR A 120 -2.36 -12.55 -16.36
CA THR A 120 -3.17 -13.50 -15.57
C THR A 120 -4.15 -14.31 -16.41
N ARG A 121 -4.45 -13.89 -17.65
CA ARG A 121 -5.24 -14.69 -18.59
C ARG A 121 -4.55 -16.00 -18.98
N LEU A 122 -3.20 -16.01 -19.01
CA LEU A 122 -2.40 -17.21 -19.27
C LEU A 122 -2.41 -18.17 -18.09
N ILE A 123 -2.56 -17.64 -16.86
CA ILE A 123 -2.58 -18.41 -15.62
C ILE A 123 -3.98 -19.00 -15.37
N ALA A 124 -5.04 -18.18 -15.47
CA ALA A 124 -6.41 -18.67 -15.47
C ALA A 124 -7.33 -17.66 -16.17
N PRO A 125 -8.13 -18.07 -17.17
CA PRO A 125 -8.99 -17.16 -17.94
C PRO A 125 -10.00 -16.34 -17.12
N VAL A 126 -10.36 -16.81 -15.91
CA VAL A 126 -11.29 -16.12 -14.99
C VAL A 126 -10.61 -15.09 -14.10
N LEU A 127 -9.30 -15.18 -13.88
CA LEU A 127 -8.55 -14.28 -12.99
C LEU A 127 -8.63 -12.81 -13.39
N PRO A 128 -8.54 -12.42 -14.69
CA PRO A 128 -8.62 -11.01 -15.08
C PRO A 128 -9.89 -10.33 -14.56
N VAL A 129 -11.05 -10.97 -14.69
CA VAL A 129 -12.34 -10.42 -14.23
C VAL A 129 -12.37 -10.33 -12.71
N LEU A 130 -11.91 -11.39 -12.02
CA LEU A 130 -11.85 -11.40 -10.56
C LEU A 130 -10.92 -10.30 -10.02
N LEU A 131 -9.79 -10.06 -10.67
CA LEU A 131 -8.84 -9.02 -10.28
C LEU A 131 -9.41 -7.62 -10.50
N VAL A 132 -10.13 -7.38 -11.60
CA VAL A 132 -10.83 -6.10 -11.82
C VAL A 132 -11.88 -5.87 -10.73
N VAL A 133 -12.70 -6.87 -10.43
CA VAL A 133 -13.71 -6.78 -9.36
C VAL A 133 -13.05 -6.54 -8.00
N ALA A 134 -11.98 -7.26 -7.69
CA ALA A 134 -11.22 -7.07 -6.46
C ALA A 134 -10.61 -5.67 -6.36
N ALA A 135 -10.02 -5.18 -7.45
CA ALA A 135 -9.40 -3.86 -7.53
C ALA A 135 -10.43 -2.75 -7.31
N LEU A 136 -11.58 -2.82 -7.99
CA LEU A 136 -12.67 -1.86 -7.81
C LEU A 136 -13.21 -1.88 -6.37
N ALA A 137 -13.42 -3.08 -5.80
CA ALA A 137 -13.85 -3.22 -4.41
C ALA A 137 -12.80 -2.69 -3.41
N ALA A 138 -11.51 -2.90 -3.68
CA ALA A 138 -10.42 -2.40 -2.85
C ALA A 138 -10.34 -0.87 -2.90
N GLN A 139 -10.37 -0.28 -4.10
CA GLN A 139 -10.32 1.16 -4.31
C GLN A 139 -11.52 1.87 -3.70
N PHE A 140 -12.73 1.34 -3.88
CA PHE A 140 -13.93 1.92 -3.28
C PHE A 140 -13.87 1.89 -1.75
N SER A 141 -13.49 0.75 -1.17
CA SER A 141 -13.32 0.58 0.28
C SER A 141 -12.27 1.55 0.86
N ALA A 142 -11.13 1.69 0.19
CA ALA A 142 -10.09 2.63 0.59
C ALA A 142 -10.57 4.09 0.51
N ALA A 143 -11.24 4.48 -0.59
CA ALA A 143 -11.76 5.83 -0.76
C ALA A 143 -12.80 6.19 0.31
N VAL A 144 -13.68 5.26 0.68
CA VAL A 144 -14.66 5.46 1.76
C VAL A 144 -13.96 5.60 3.12
N ALA A 145 -13.00 4.73 3.42
CA ALA A 145 -12.25 4.77 4.66
C ALA A 145 -11.44 6.07 4.82
N ASP A 146 -10.73 6.50 3.76
CA ASP A 146 -9.94 7.73 3.76
C ASP A 146 -10.84 8.98 3.84
N THR A 147 -11.97 8.99 3.12
CA THR A 147 -12.94 10.10 3.23
C THR A 147 -13.46 10.22 4.66
N GLY A 148 -13.89 9.11 5.27
CA GLY A 148 -14.35 9.08 6.66
C GLY A 148 -13.27 9.50 7.65
N GLY A 149 -12.05 8.97 7.50
CA GLY A 149 -10.90 9.29 8.35
C GLY A 149 -10.51 10.76 8.28
N CYS A 150 -10.38 11.33 7.08
CA CYS A 150 -10.07 12.74 6.89
C CYS A 150 -11.19 13.66 7.39
N GLY A 151 -12.46 13.27 7.25
CA GLY A 151 -13.59 14.00 7.82
C GLY A 151 -13.52 14.15 9.33
N GLY A 152 -13.25 13.04 10.03
CA GLY A 152 -13.07 13.01 11.49
C GLY A 152 -11.84 13.82 11.93
N LEU A 153 -10.70 13.62 11.27
CA LEU A 153 -9.47 14.36 11.53
C LEU A 153 -9.64 15.87 11.35
N ALA A 154 -10.27 16.30 10.26
CA ALA A 154 -10.52 17.72 10.01
C ALA A 154 -11.42 18.33 11.08
N GLN A 155 -12.44 17.60 11.55
CA GLN A 155 -13.28 18.04 12.66
C GLN A 155 -12.48 18.19 13.96
N GLU A 156 -11.60 17.24 14.27
CA GLU A 156 -10.80 17.25 15.49
C GLU A 156 -9.77 18.38 15.49
N VAL A 157 -8.94 18.46 14.44
CA VAL A 157 -7.85 19.45 14.31
C VAL A 157 -8.38 20.88 14.21
N THR A 158 -9.56 21.07 13.62
CA THR A 158 -10.17 22.41 13.52
C THR A 158 -11.03 22.78 14.71
N HIS A 159 -11.05 21.98 15.79
CA HIS A 159 -11.92 22.18 16.94
C HIS A 159 -13.40 22.37 16.53
N LYS A 160 -13.89 21.51 15.62
CA LYS A 160 -15.25 21.51 15.05
C LYS A 160 -15.62 22.70 14.16
N ARG A 161 -14.65 23.51 13.72
CA ARG A 161 -14.92 24.61 12.77
C ARG A 161 -15.25 24.12 11.36
N LEU A 162 -14.67 23.01 10.92
CA LEU A 162 -15.05 22.35 9.67
C LEU A 162 -15.95 21.17 9.97
N SER A 163 -17.12 21.12 9.33
CA SER A 163 -18.01 19.95 9.41
C SER A 163 -17.55 18.83 8.49
N ALA A 164 -17.80 17.58 8.85
CA ALA A 164 -17.45 16.41 8.02
C ALA A 164 -18.00 16.52 6.59
N ARG A 165 -19.22 17.06 6.43
CA ARG A 165 -19.82 17.30 5.10
C ARG A 165 -18.99 18.24 4.23
N THR A 166 -18.51 19.33 4.83
CA THR A 166 -17.66 20.30 4.11
C THR A 166 -16.32 19.68 3.75
N THR A 167 -15.75 18.91 4.68
CA THR A 167 -14.51 18.17 4.44
C THR A 167 -14.66 17.16 3.31
N TYR A 168 -15.75 16.40 3.25
CA TYR A 168 -16.01 15.44 2.18
C TYR A 168 -16.13 16.13 0.82
N LEU A 169 -16.83 17.27 0.75
CA LEU A 169 -16.91 18.07 -0.47
C LEU A 169 -15.55 18.60 -0.92
N LEU A 170 -14.74 19.11 0.02
CA LEU A 170 -13.39 19.61 -0.26
C LEU A 170 -12.47 18.49 -0.76
N ILE A 171 -12.46 17.33 -0.10
CA ILE A 171 -11.66 16.18 -0.51
C ILE A 171 -12.08 15.72 -1.91
N GLY A 172 -13.37 15.60 -2.18
CA GLY A 172 -13.88 15.21 -3.50
C GLY A 172 -13.48 16.20 -4.59
N ALA A 173 -13.60 17.51 -4.33
CA ALA A 173 -13.20 18.54 -5.28
C ALA A 173 -11.68 18.54 -5.55
N ILE A 174 -10.85 18.42 -4.50
CA ILE A 174 -9.40 18.32 -4.63
C ILE A 174 -9.03 17.05 -5.40
N GLY A 175 -9.66 15.92 -5.07
CA GLY A 175 -9.48 14.65 -5.77
C GLY A 175 -9.76 14.79 -7.26
N LEU A 176 -10.88 15.40 -7.65
CA LEU A 176 -11.25 15.63 -9.04
C LEU A 176 -10.23 16.50 -9.78
N VAL A 177 -9.76 17.59 -9.15
CA VAL A 177 -8.74 18.46 -9.75
C VAL A 177 -7.42 17.70 -9.94
N VAL A 178 -6.98 16.94 -8.94
CA VAL A 178 -5.74 16.18 -9.00
C VAL A 178 -5.83 15.09 -10.08
N THR A 179 -6.95 14.36 -10.17
CA THR A 179 -7.12 13.33 -11.21
C THR A 179 -7.24 13.90 -12.62
N TRP A 180 -7.62 15.17 -12.76
CA TRP A 180 -7.68 15.84 -14.07
C TRP A 180 -6.35 16.46 -14.50
N THR A 181 -5.43 16.71 -13.56
CA THR A 181 -4.20 17.47 -13.81
C THR A 181 -2.92 16.65 -13.74
N ALA A 182 -2.94 15.47 -13.12
CA ALA A 182 -1.78 14.61 -12.95
C ALA A 182 -2.07 13.17 -13.41
N ASP A 183 -1.06 12.50 -13.97
CA ASP A 183 -1.09 11.07 -14.25
C ASP A 183 -0.99 10.25 -12.94
N ILE A 184 -1.29 8.95 -13.05
CA ILE A 184 -1.33 8.05 -11.90
C ILE A 184 0.03 7.95 -11.18
N TYR A 185 1.15 7.98 -11.91
CA TYR A 185 2.48 7.86 -11.32
C TYR A 185 2.86 9.12 -10.52
N THR A 186 2.50 10.29 -11.03
CA THR A 186 2.66 11.58 -10.36
C THR A 186 1.79 11.64 -9.09
N ILE A 187 0.53 11.20 -9.17
CA ILE A 187 -0.37 11.15 -8.01
C ILE A 187 0.19 10.25 -6.91
N ILE A 188 0.65 9.05 -7.29
CA ILE A 188 1.29 8.08 -6.38
C ILE A 188 2.53 8.70 -5.72
N SER A 189 3.38 9.38 -6.49
CA SER A 189 4.58 10.03 -5.97
C SER A 189 4.26 11.14 -4.96
N TYR A 190 3.28 12.00 -5.26
CA TYR A 190 2.83 13.06 -4.35
C TYR A 190 2.25 12.48 -3.05
N ALA A 191 1.38 11.48 -3.15
CA ALA A 191 0.81 10.81 -2.00
C ALA A 191 1.91 10.18 -1.13
N SER A 192 2.84 9.43 -1.75
CA SER A 192 3.96 8.78 -1.06
C SER A 192 4.80 9.79 -0.26
N ARG A 193 5.14 10.93 -0.86
CA ARG A 193 5.90 12.00 -0.17
C ARG A 193 5.11 12.60 0.99
N ALA A 194 3.80 12.84 0.82
CA ALA A 194 2.95 13.36 1.89
C ALA A 194 2.88 12.40 3.09
N PHE A 195 2.68 11.11 2.84
CA PHE A 195 2.73 10.08 3.88
C PHE A 195 4.10 9.96 4.53
N ALA A 196 5.19 10.06 3.76
CA ALA A 196 6.54 10.04 4.30
C ALA A 196 6.81 11.22 5.24
N VAL A 197 6.35 12.43 4.92
CA VAL A 197 6.42 13.59 5.83
C VAL A 197 5.67 13.29 7.13
N TYR A 198 4.45 12.77 7.01
CA TYR A 198 3.61 12.45 8.17
C TYR A 198 4.26 11.42 9.10
N TYR A 199 4.76 10.30 8.57
CA TYR A 199 5.48 9.31 9.38
C TYR A 199 6.83 9.83 9.88
N GLY A 200 7.50 10.69 9.12
CA GLY A 200 8.71 11.38 9.55
C GLY A 200 8.47 12.16 10.83
N PHE A 201 7.39 12.94 10.91
CA PHE A 201 7.01 13.64 12.14
C PHE A 201 6.73 12.69 13.30
N GLN A 202 6.01 11.59 13.07
CA GLN A 202 5.77 10.59 14.11
C GLN A 202 7.07 9.97 14.64
N CYS A 203 8.01 9.65 13.74
CA CYS A 203 9.32 9.12 14.10
C CYS A 203 10.12 10.14 14.91
N VAL A 204 10.07 11.43 14.55
CA VAL A 204 10.72 12.51 15.32
C VAL A 204 10.10 12.63 16.71
N VAL A 205 8.77 12.59 16.84
CA VAL A 205 8.10 12.64 18.16
C VAL A 205 8.51 11.43 19.02
N ALA A 206 8.50 10.23 18.43
CA ALA A 206 8.91 9.00 19.11
C ALA A 206 10.39 9.04 19.53
N LEU A 207 11.27 9.59 18.68
CA LEU A 207 12.68 9.83 18.96
C LEU A 207 12.87 10.75 20.17
N LEU A 208 12.16 11.88 20.20
CA LEU A 208 12.23 12.84 21.32
C LEU A 208 11.78 12.19 22.63
N PHE A 209 10.73 11.37 22.60
CA PHE A 209 10.26 10.63 23.77
C PHE A 209 11.24 9.54 24.22
N ALA A 210 11.83 8.79 23.27
CA ALA A 210 12.84 7.78 23.55
C ALA A 210 14.11 8.38 24.19
N ARG A 211 14.52 9.58 23.75
CA ARG A 211 15.64 10.32 24.34
C ARG A 211 15.35 10.72 25.78
N LYS A 212 14.15 11.23 26.05
CA LYS A 212 13.74 11.61 27.42
C LYS A 212 13.66 10.41 28.37
N THR A 213 13.36 9.22 27.86
CA THR A 213 13.20 7.99 28.66
C THR A 213 14.47 7.13 28.71
N GLY A 214 15.59 7.59 28.15
CA GLY A 214 16.90 6.90 28.23
C GLY A 214 17.02 5.61 27.41
N LYS A 215 16.11 5.34 26.47
CA LYS A 215 16.09 4.10 25.68
C LYS A 215 16.96 4.22 24.43
N GLY A 216 18.27 4.08 24.57
CA GLY A 216 19.26 4.31 23.50
C GLY A 216 18.99 3.56 22.18
N VAL A 217 18.59 2.28 22.23
CA VAL A 217 18.25 1.49 21.03
C VAL A 217 17.04 2.07 20.30
N ALA A 218 16.00 2.48 21.04
CA ALA A 218 14.81 3.08 20.46
C ALA A 218 15.13 4.45 19.83
N VAL A 219 16.06 5.22 20.41
CA VAL A 219 16.56 6.47 19.83
C VAL A 219 17.21 6.22 18.47
N ALA A 220 18.12 5.26 18.37
CA ALA A 220 18.76 4.92 17.10
C ALA A 220 17.73 4.46 16.06
N PHE A 221 16.79 3.59 16.45
CA PHE A 221 15.75 3.08 15.58
C PHE A 221 14.86 4.19 15.00
N PHE A 222 14.29 5.07 15.84
CA PHE A 222 13.43 6.16 15.37
C PHE A 222 14.21 7.21 14.56
N ALA A 223 15.48 7.43 14.86
CA ALA A 223 16.33 8.31 14.05
C ALA A 223 16.56 7.76 12.63
N ILE A 224 16.80 6.46 12.50
CA ILE A 224 16.93 5.78 11.20
C ILE A 224 15.62 5.91 10.42
N LEU A 225 14.48 5.64 11.05
CA LEU A 225 13.17 5.76 10.39
C LEU A 225 12.85 7.20 9.96
N ALA A 226 13.14 8.19 10.79
CA ALA A 226 12.98 9.60 10.42
C ALA A 226 13.87 9.99 9.24
N THR A 227 15.10 9.45 9.20
CA THR A 227 16.03 9.67 8.08
C THR A 227 15.50 9.01 6.81
N LEU A 228 15.00 7.78 6.89
CA LEU A 228 14.41 7.08 5.76
C LEU A 228 13.19 7.84 5.21
N ALA A 229 12.32 8.34 6.08
CA ALA A 229 11.20 9.20 5.70
C ALA A 229 11.68 10.44 4.94
N LEU A 230 12.73 11.11 5.41
CA LEU A 230 13.34 12.25 4.71
C LEU A 230 13.90 11.83 3.33
N LEU A 231 14.56 10.68 3.23
CA LEU A 231 15.05 10.16 1.96
C LEU A 231 13.92 9.91 0.96
N ILE A 232 12.77 9.38 1.41
CA ILE A 232 11.60 9.21 0.55
C ILE A 232 11.09 10.57 0.05
N VAL A 233 11.01 11.56 0.93
CA VAL A 233 10.57 12.91 0.56
C VAL A 233 11.51 13.54 -0.48
N VAL A 234 12.82 13.41 -0.31
CA VAL A 234 13.80 14.07 -1.19
C VAL A 234 14.00 13.28 -2.49
N PHE A 235 14.14 11.96 -2.41
CA PHE A 235 14.59 11.11 -3.52
C PHE A 235 13.49 10.25 -4.15
N GLY A 236 12.28 10.22 -3.60
CA GLY A 236 11.14 9.52 -4.19
C GLY A 236 10.81 10.07 -5.59
N ARG A 237 10.76 9.19 -6.59
CA ARG A 237 10.49 9.52 -8.00
C ARG A 237 9.27 8.76 -8.52
N PRO A 238 8.52 9.32 -9.48
CA PRO A 238 7.48 8.59 -10.18
C PRO A 238 8.07 7.43 -10.99
N ALA A 239 7.28 6.37 -11.15
CA ALA A 239 7.63 5.19 -11.93
C ALA A 239 7.33 5.44 -13.42
N GLU A 240 8.07 6.38 -14.03
CA GLU A 240 8.13 6.56 -15.49
C GLU A 240 9.32 5.81 -16.09
#